data_AF-A0A5R8QG02-F1
#
_entry.id   AF-A0A5R8QG02-F1
#
_cell.length_a   1.000
_cell.length_b   1.000
_cell.length_c   1.000
_cell.angle_alpha   90.00
_cell.angle_beta   90.00
_cell.angle_gamma   90.00
#
_symmetry.space_group_name_H-M   'P 1'
#
loop_
_entity.id
_entity.type
_entity.pdbx_description
1 polymer ?
#
loop_
_entity_poly.entity_id
_entity_poly.type
_entity_poly.pdbx_seq_one_letter_code
_entity_poly.pdbx_strand_id
1 'polypeptide(L)'
;MSFRHKMASVRAALALLGLLACATLAPPAEAAQLSKYFPLPNSLSISGVPRDALLKIQSNWLQNGLDNLKKARAEAEAALEKAKSGAADQVAAAEENVKKLDGMIAEAQEELALSDNNDSSHEIQRERKRKLMLNLNQWINELNRLATEQMKIAILKDGAEAMVAQNRNYQLSEQADNLEKAKRDPSIENWGEK
;
A
#
# COMPACT_ATOMS: atom_id res chain seq x y z
N MET A 1 64.34 -47.03 8.52
CA MET A 1 64.45 -45.93 9.51
C MET A 1 63.13 -45.17 9.55
N SER A 2 62.84 -44.65 10.72
CA SER A 2 61.56 -44.10 11.22
C SER A 2 61.37 -42.60 10.91
N PHE A 3 60.18 -42.09 11.29
CA PHE A 3 59.74 -40.70 11.57
C PHE A 3 59.03 -39.97 10.41
N ARG A 4 57.70 -39.72 10.41
CA ARG A 4 56.74 -39.01 11.30
C ARG A 4 56.90 -37.47 11.38
N HIS A 5 55.74 -36.80 11.19
CA HIS A 5 55.29 -35.45 11.64
C HIS A 5 55.36 -34.30 10.61
N LYS A 6 54.24 -33.68 10.19
CA LYS A 6 53.22 -32.82 10.84
C LYS A 6 53.65 -31.35 10.98
N MET A 7 52.68 -30.46 10.67
CA MET A 7 52.54 -29.03 11.04
C MET A 7 53.32 -28.03 10.19
N ALA A 8 52.88 -26.80 9.91
CA ALA A 8 51.61 -26.08 10.06
C ALA A 8 51.81 -24.66 9.47
N SER A 9 50.70 -23.99 9.12
CA SER A 9 50.52 -22.53 9.23
C SER A 9 51.31 -21.65 8.21
N VAL A 10 50.89 -20.49 7.68
CA VAL A 10 49.81 -19.53 7.96
C VAL A 10 49.95 -18.36 6.95
N ARG A 11 48.84 -17.62 6.70
CA ARG A 11 48.71 -16.26 6.09
C ARG A 11 48.95 -16.13 4.57
N ALA A 12 48.33 -15.22 3.82
CA ALA A 12 47.18 -14.30 3.92
C ALA A 12 47.21 -13.44 2.63
N ALA A 13 46.10 -12.74 2.35
CA ALA A 13 45.91 -11.63 1.38
C ALA A 13 45.57 -12.03 -0.06
N LEU A 14 44.28 -11.90 -0.45
CA LEU A 14 43.61 -10.71 -1.08
C LEU A 14 44.01 -10.56 -2.57
N ALA A 15 43.14 -10.29 -3.54
CA ALA A 15 41.83 -9.66 -3.46
C ALA A 15 41.08 -9.75 -4.81
N LEU A 16 39.76 -9.57 -4.71
CA LEU A 16 38.85 -9.00 -5.71
C LEU A 16 38.74 -9.67 -7.08
N LEU A 17 37.80 -10.61 -7.18
CA LEU A 17 37.08 -10.85 -8.42
C LEU A 17 35.59 -10.58 -8.18
N GLY A 18 35.18 -9.41 -8.70
CA GLY A 18 33.90 -9.19 -9.34
C GLY A 18 32.66 -9.45 -8.48
N LEU A 19 32.28 -8.43 -7.70
CA LEU A 19 30.87 -8.16 -7.44
C LEU A 19 30.12 -8.12 -8.78
N LEU A 20 29.51 -9.25 -9.17
CA LEU A 20 28.32 -9.19 -9.99
C LEU A 20 27.24 -8.62 -9.07
N ALA A 21 27.10 -7.30 -9.13
CA ALA A 21 25.89 -6.61 -8.75
C ALA A 21 24.74 -7.29 -9.50
N CYS A 22 24.05 -8.18 -8.82
CA CYS A 22 22.69 -8.54 -9.16
C CYS A 22 21.93 -7.21 -9.06
N ALA A 23 21.77 -6.54 -10.20
CA ALA A 23 20.80 -5.47 -10.35
C ALA A 23 19.45 -6.13 -10.07
N THR A 24 19.08 -6.16 -8.80
CA THR A 24 17.69 -6.39 -8.40
C THR A 24 16.95 -5.25 -9.06
N LEU A 25 16.33 -5.53 -10.21
CA LEU A 25 15.17 -4.80 -10.68
C LEU A 25 14.22 -4.81 -9.48
N ALA A 26 14.26 -3.75 -8.67
CA ALA A 26 13.29 -3.55 -7.63
C ALA A 26 11.93 -3.62 -8.35
N PRO A 27 11.01 -4.51 -7.92
CA PRO A 27 9.68 -4.51 -8.50
C PRO A 27 9.15 -3.07 -8.44
N PRO A 28 8.49 -2.59 -9.50
CA PRO A 28 7.97 -1.22 -9.50
C PRO A 28 7.13 -1.03 -8.26
N ALA A 29 7.46 -0.03 -7.44
CA ALA A 29 6.87 0.16 -6.12
C ALA A 29 5.35 0.00 -6.19
N GLU A 30 4.79 -1.01 -5.52
CA GLU A 30 3.36 -1.27 -5.53
C GLU A 30 2.62 -0.16 -4.78
N ALA A 31 1.44 0.22 -5.25
CA ALA A 31 0.63 1.19 -4.51
C ALA A 31 0.07 0.53 -3.25
N ALA A 32 -0.07 1.29 -2.16
CA ALA A 32 -0.71 0.79 -0.95
C ALA A 32 -2.03 0.10 -1.30
N GLN A 33 -2.25 -1.10 -0.76
CA GLN A 33 -3.40 -1.92 -1.11
C GLN A 33 -4.54 -1.75 -0.11
N LEU A 34 -5.77 -1.70 -0.63
CA LEU A 34 -6.98 -1.76 0.20
C LEU A 34 -6.93 -2.95 1.15
N SER A 35 -7.10 -2.68 2.45
CA SER A 35 -6.97 -3.67 3.51
C SER A 35 -7.65 -3.20 4.79
N LYS A 36 -7.56 -3.99 5.86
CA LYS A 36 -8.04 -3.56 7.19
C LYS A 36 -7.33 -2.32 7.73
N TYR A 37 -6.11 -2.02 7.25
CA TYR A 37 -5.36 -0.83 7.64
C TYR A 37 -5.63 0.35 6.72
N PHE A 38 -5.85 0.07 5.44
CA PHE A 38 -6.21 1.03 4.41
C PHE A 38 -7.64 0.76 3.91
N PRO A 39 -8.69 1.08 4.70
CA PRO A 39 -10.06 0.96 4.23
C PRO A 39 -10.33 1.97 3.11
N LEU A 40 -11.43 1.82 2.38
CA LEU A 40 -11.86 2.82 1.39
C LEU A 40 -11.89 4.24 2.02
N PRO A 41 -11.42 5.31 1.34
CA PRO A 41 -11.49 6.66 1.89
C PRO A 41 -12.91 7.04 2.33
N ASN A 42 -13.03 7.60 3.55
CA ASN A 42 -14.33 7.96 4.14
C ASN A 42 -15.05 9.06 3.35
N SER A 43 -14.30 9.91 2.65
CA SER A 43 -14.84 10.98 1.81
C SER A 43 -14.08 11.01 0.49
N LEU A 44 -14.83 10.94 -0.60
CA LEU A 44 -14.34 11.00 -1.97
C LEU A 44 -14.86 12.26 -2.68
N SER A 45 -15.12 13.31 -1.91
CA SER A 45 -15.66 14.57 -2.43
C SER A 45 -14.59 15.33 -3.21
N ILE A 46 -14.80 15.47 -4.51
CA ILE A 46 -13.91 16.22 -5.39
C ILE A 46 -14.40 17.66 -5.48
N SER A 47 -13.56 18.61 -5.08
CA SER A 47 -13.86 20.04 -5.16
C SER A 47 -12.66 20.79 -5.69
N GLY A 48 -12.88 21.73 -6.60
CA GLY A 48 -11.81 22.44 -7.31
C GLY A 48 -11.16 21.58 -8.40
N VAL A 49 -9.83 21.73 -8.57
CA VAL A 49 -9.05 21.00 -9.59
C VAL A 49 -9.00 19.51 -9.23
N PRO A 50 -9.49 18.59 -10.08
CA PRO A 50 -9.57 17.17 -9.75
C PRO A 50 -8.25 16.54 -9.34
N ARG A 51 -7.15 16.83 -10.04
CA ARG A 51 -5.81 16.33 -9.65
C ARG A 51 -5.46 16.66 -8.20
N ASP A 52 -5.58 17.93 -7.82
CA ASP A 52 -5.13 18.38 -6.51
C ASP A 52 -6.06 17.85 -5.40
N ALA A 53 -7.37 17.76 -5.68
CA ALA A 53 -8.35 17.16 -4.78
C ALA A 53 -8.08 15.65 -4.57
N LEU A 54 -7.80 14.91 -5.64
CA LEU A 54 -7.52 13.47 -5.57
C LEU A 54 -6.18 13.16 -4.88
N LEU A 55 -5.14 13.97 -5.12
CA LEU A 55 -3.87 13.87 -4.39
C LEU A 55 -4.07 14.13 -2.89
N LYS A 56 -4.90 15.12 -2.54
CA LYS A 56 -5.24 15.38 -1.13
C LYS A 56 -5.99 14.20 -0.51
N ILE A 57 -6.92 13.57 -1.24
CA ILE A 57 -7.61 12.36 -0.77
C ILE A 57 -6.59 11.23 -0.56
N GLN A 58 -5.67 11.02 -1.51
CA GLN A 58 -4.61 10.01 -1.40
C GLN A 58 -3.71 10.26 -0.18
N SER A 59 -3.16 11.46 -0.01
CA SER A 59 -2.29 11.76 1.13
C SER A 59 -3.01 11.56 2.47
N ASN A 60 -4.27 12.00 2.59
CA ASN A 60 -5.05 11.77 3.80
C ASN A 60 -5.32 10.28 4.06
N TRP A 61 -5.61 9.53 3.00
CA TRP A 61 -5.85 8.08 3.10
C TRP A 61 -4.59 7.32 3.52
N LEU A 62 -3.44 7.65 2.92
CA LEU A 62 -2.14 7.09 3.27
C LEU A 62 -1.77 7.43 4.72
N GLN A 63 -1.98 8.67 5.16
CA GLN A 63 -1.73 9.10 6.53
C GLN A 63 -2.57 8.30 7.54
N ASN A 64 -3.87 8.18 7.29
CA ASN A 64 -4.77 7.40 8.15
C ASN A 64 -4.37 5.91 8.20
N GLY A 65 -3.98 5.34 7.06
CA GLY A 65 -3.53 3.95 7.00
C GLY A 65 -2.19 3.72 7.69
N LEU A 66 -1.25 4.68 7.60
CA LEU A 66 -0.02 4.68 8.38
C LEU A 66 -0.27 4.73 9.87
N ASP A 67 -1.24 5.53 10.33
CA ASP A 67 -1.59 5.60 11.74
C ASP A 67 -2.20 4.28 12.22
N ASN A 68 -3.01 3.61 11.38
CA ASN A 68 -3.55 2.27 11.67
C ASN A 68 -2.44 1.21 11.71
N LEU A 69 -1.50 1.24 10.76
CA LEU A 69 -0.35 0.33 10.73
C LEU A 69 0.54 0.51 11.96
N LYS A 70 0.85 1.75 12.35
CA LYS A 70 1.66 2.04 13.54
C LYS A 70 1.00 1.52 14.81
N LYS A 71 -0.31 1.68 14.95
CA LYS A 71 -1.07 1.09 16.07
C LYS A 71 -0.96 -0.44 16.06
N ALA A 72 -1.19 -1.07 14.92
CA ALA A 72 -1.09 -2.51 14.77
C ALA A 72 0.33 -3.04 15.03
N ARG A 73 1.36 -2.29 14.65
CA ARG A 73 2.77 -2.60 14.90
C ARG A 73 3.09 -2.52 16.40
N ALA A 74 2.57 -1.53 17.11
CA ALA A 74 2.70 -1.44 18.56
C ALA A 74 1.99 -2.60 19.28
N GLU A 75 0.80 -2.98 18.83
CA GLU A 75 0.08 -4.15 19.35
C GLU A 75 0.82 -5.46 19.06
N ALA A 76 1.38 -5.61 17.85
CA ALA A 76 2.15 -6.78 17.45
C ALA A 76 3.46 -6.90 18.24
N GLU A 77 4.13 -5.79 18.53
CA GLU A 77 5.33 -5.77 19.38
C GLU A 77 5.01 -6.17 20.82
N ALA A 78 3.89 -5.66 21.39
CA ALA A 78 3.43 -6.10 22.70
C ALA A 78 3.05 -7.60 22.72
N ALA A 79 2.52 -8.13 21.62
CA ALA A 79 2.24 -9.56 21.47
C ALA A 79 3.53 -10.39 21.36
N LEU A 80 4.54 -9.89 20.64
CA LEU A 80 5.86 -10.50 20.54
C LEU A 80 6.54 -10.60 21.92
N GLU A 81 6.53 -9.51 22.72
CA GLU A 81 7.10 -9.55 24.07
C GLU A 81 6.42 -10.60 24.96
N LYS A 82 5.10 -10.78 24.83
CA LYS A 82 4.38 -11.86 25.52
C LYS A 82 4.79 -13.23 24.99
N ALA A 83 4.87 -13.38 23.68
CA ALA A 83 5.22 -14.63 23.00
C ALA A 83 6.64 -15.10 23.31
N LYS A 84 7.58 -14.22 23.66
CA LYS A 84 8.97 -14.58 24.05
C LYS A 84 9.05 -15.56 25.23
N SER A 85 8.00 -15.65 26.04
CA SER A 85 7.87 -16.64 27.12
C SER A 85 7.16 -17.94 26.71
N GLY A 86 6.64 -18.00 25.48
CA GLY A 86 5.92 -19.13 24.89
C GLY A 86 6.80 -20.02 24.01
N ALA A 87 6.15 -20.82 23.14
CA ALA A 87 6.85 -21.74 22.24
C ALA A 87 7.60 -21.00 21.13
N ALA A 88 8.72 -21.55 20.67
CA ALA A 88 9.56 -20.95 19.62
C ALA A 88 8.77 -20.59 18.34
N ASP A 89 7.81 -21.44 17.95
CA ASP A 89 6.97 -21.20 16.78
C ASP A 89 6.05 -19.97 16.95
N GLN A 90 5.60 -19.68 18.18
CA GLN A 90 4.79 -18.51 18.49
C GLN A 90 5.62 -17.22 18.44
N VAL A 91 6.87 -17.29 18.89
CA VAL A 91 7.83 -16.18 18.77
C VAL A 91 8.11 -15.89 17.30
N ALA A 92 8.42 -16.92 16.52
CA ALA A 92 8.71 -16.78 15.09
C ALA A 92 7.53 -16.17 14.32
N ALA A 93 6.30 -16.63 14.57
CA ALA A 93 5.11 -16.07 13.95
C ALA A 93 4.86 -14.60 14.35
N ALA A 94 5.12 -14.25 15.62
CA ALA A 94 4.99 -12.87 16.08
C ALA A 94 6.05 -11.94 15.48
N GLU A 95 7.31 -12.40 15.37
CA GLU A 95 8.39 -11.66 14.71
C GLU A 95 8.12 -11.44 13.22
N GLU A 96 7.61 -12.47 12.52
CA GLU A 96 7.22 -12.36 11.12
C GLU A 96 6.10 -11.31 10.93
N ASN A 97 5.10 -11.32 11.82
CA ASN A 97 4.03 -10.33 11.77
C ASN A 97 4.55 -8.89 11.98
N VAL A 98 5.48 -8.67 12.92
CA VAL A 98 6.13 -7.36 13.12
C VAL A 98 6.89 -6.94 11.86
N LYS A 99 7.73 -7.81 11.30
CA LYS A 99 8.49 -7.53 10.07
C LYS A 99 7.58 -7.19 8.89
N LYS A 100 6.46 -7.91 8.75
CA LYS A 100 5.46 -7.61 7.71
C LYS A 100 4.86 -6.22 7.90
N LEU A 101 4.50 -5.85 9.12
CA LEU A 101 3.97 -4.52 9.41
C LEU A 101 5.00 -3.42 9.18
N ASP A 102 6.26 -3.63 9.57
CA ASP A 102 7.34 -2.67 9.31
C ASP A 102 7.56 -2.46 7.80
N GLY A 103 7.49 -3.53 7.00
CA GLY A 103 7.54 -3.44 5.53
C GLY A 103 6.39 -2.61 4.95
N MET A 104 5.15 -2.89 5.37
CA MET A 104 3.98 -2.12 4.94
C MET A 104 4.06 -0.64 5.35
N ILE A 105 4.63 -0.35 6.54
CA ILE A 105 4.85 1.03 7.00
C ILE A 105 5.84 1.73 6.08
N ALA A 106 6.97 1.09 5.76
CA ALA A 106 7.99 1.68 4.90
C ALA A 106 7.43 2.01 3.50
N GLU A 107 6.74 1.05 2.86
CA GLU A 107 6.11 1.25 1.55
C GLU A 107 5.10 2.41 1.55
N ALA A 108 4.25 2.47 2.57
CA ALA A 108 3.25 3.53 2.68
C ALA A 108 3.87 4.91 2.99
N GLN A 109 4.98 4.96 3.72
CA GLN A 109 5.74 6.19 3.96
C GLN A 109 6.39 6.70 2.67
N GLU A 110 6.99 5.82 1.88
CA GLU A 110 7.56 6.16 0.58
C GLU A 110 6.49 6.70 -0.38
N GLU A 111 5.32 6.05 -0.42
CA GLU A 111 4.23 6.53 -1.25
C GLU A 111 3.68 7.88 -0.79
N LEU A 112 3.52 8.10 0.52
CA LEU A 112 3.08 9.39 1.05
C LEU A 112 4.10 10.49 0.71
N ALA A 113 5.39 10.22 0.90
CA ALA A 113 6.45 11.16 0.56
C ALA A 113 6.44 11.51 -0.94
N LEU A 114 6.20 10.53 -1.81
CA LEU A 114 6.04 10.76 -3.24
C LEU A 114 4.78 11.58 -3.55
N SER A 115 3.64 11.27 -2.92
CA SER A 115 2.38 12.01 -3.09
C SER A 115 2.56 13.50 -2.80
N ASP A 116 3.30 13.83 -1.75
CA ASP A 116 3.56 15.21 -1.31
C ASP A 116 4.75 15.87 -2.04
N ASN A 117 5.48 15.13 -2.88
CA ASN A 117 6.63 15.64 -3.62
C ASN A 117 6.22 16.55 -4.79
N ASN A 118 6.48 17.85 -4.66
CA ASN A 118 6.12 18.85 -5.67
C ASN A 118 7.25 19.19 -6.66
N ASP A 119 8.30 18.37 -6.73
CA ASP A 119 9.39 18.54 -7.70
C ASP A 119 8.85 18.46 -9.14
N SER A 120 9.16 19.46 -9.97
CA SER A 120 8.70 19.53 -11.36
C SER A 120 9.31 18.49 -12.30
N SER A 121 10.24 17.65 -11.82
CA SER A 121 10.83 16.56 -12.57
C SER A 121 9.77 15.67 -13.22
N HIS A 122 9.91 15.48 -14.52
CA HIS A 122 9.00 14.65 -15.31
C HIS A 122 8.89 13.23 -14.73
N GLU A 123 9.99 12.65 -14.25
CA GLU A 123 10.00 11.29 -13.69
C GLU A 123 9.19 11.21 -12.41
N ILE A 124 9.37 12.19 -11.51
CA ILE A 124 8.62 12.28 -10.25
C ILE A 124 7.14 12.49 -10.52
N GLN A 125 6.77 13.40 -11.44
CA GLN A 125 5.37 13.65 -11.76
C GLN A 125 4.69 12.44 -12.44
N ARG A 126 5.41 11.71 -13.30
CA ARG A 126 4.91 10.46 -13.91
C ARG A 126 4.67 9.39 -12.84
N GLU A 127 5.57 9.25 -11.90
CA GLU A 127 5.48 8.25 -10.84
C GLU A 127 4.36 8.58 -9.84
N ARG A 128 4.20 9.86 -9.47
CA ARG A 128 3.04 10.34 -8.69
C ARG A 128 1.73 10.03 -9.39
N LYS A 129 1.63 10.33 -10.69
CA LYS A 129 0.45 10.00 -11.52
C LYS A 129 0.19 8.50 -11.52
N ARG A 130 1.22 7.68 -11.74
CA ARG A 130 1.09 6.22 -11.75
C ARG A 130 0.50 5.70 -10.43
N LYS A 131 1.05 6.13 -9.29
CA LYS A 131 0.57 5.73 -7.96
C LYS A 131 -0.86 6.18 -7.70
N LEU A 132 -1.18 7.45 -8.01
CA LEU A 132 -2.55 7.95 -7.89
C LEU A 132 -3.53 7.09 -8.72
N MET A 133 -3.18 6.80 -9.98
CA MET A 133 -4.04 6.00 -10.86
C MET A 133 -4.25 4.56 -10.36
N LEU A 134 -3.22 3.94 -9.78
CA LEU A 134 -3.35 2.63 -9.16
C LEU A 134 -4.34 2.68 -7.98
N ASN A 135 -4.23 3.67 -7.11
CA ASN A 135 -5.15 3.84 -5.98
C ASN A 135 -6.58 4.14 -6.43
N LEU A 136 -6.75 5.03 -7.41
CA LEU A 136 -8.07 5.33 -7.97
C LEU A 136 -8.74 4.08 -8.53
N ASN A 137 -8.00 3.28 -9.30
CA ASN A 137 -8.54 2.03 -9.84
C ASN A 137 -8.94 1.05 -8.73
N GLN A 138 -8.14 0.93 -7.67
CA GLN A 138 -8.49 0.10 -6.51
C GLN A 138 -9.78 0.59 -5.83
N TRP A 139 -9.90 1.90 -5.57
CA TRP A 139 -11.07 2.47 -4.91
C TRP A 139 -12.34 2.34 -5.77
N ILE A 140 -12.25 2.61 -7.07
CA ILE A 140 -13.36 2.48 -8.01
C ILE A 140 -13.84 1.02 -8.08
N ASN A 141 -12.91 0.07 -8.18
CA ASN A 141 -13.26 -1.36 -8.21
C ASN A 141 -13.95 -1.79 -6.92
N GLU A 142 -13.47 -1.35 -5.76
CA GLU A 142 -14.09 -1.68 -4.48
C GLU A 142 -15.46 -1.01 -4.31
N LEU A 143 -15.62 0.25 -4.73
CA LEU A 143 -16.93 0.92 -4.74
C LEU A 143 -17.93 0.16 -5.60
N ASN A 144 -17.55 -0.25 -6.81
CA ASN A 144 -18.39 -1.01 -7.72
C ASN A 144 -18.75 -2.39 -7.15
N ARG A 145 -17.80 -3.06 -6.49
CA ARG A 145 -18.05 -4.33 -5.80
C ARG A 145 -19.08 -4.13 -4.68
N LEU A 146 -18.88 -3.13 -3.82
CA LEU A 146 -19.80 -2.82 -2.73
C LEU A 146 -21.18 -2.42 -3.25
N ALA A 147 -21.25 -1.60 -4.31
CA ALA A 147 -22.49 -1.23 -4.96
C ALA A 147 -23.24 -2.47 -5.46
N THR A 148 -22.53 -3.41 -6.11
CA THR A 148 -23.09 -4.68 -6.59
C THR A 148 -23.64 -5.51 -5.42
N GLU A 149 -22.93 -5.61 -4.31
CA GLU A 149 -23.43 -6.32 -3.12
C GLU A 149 -24.69 -5.66 -2.55
N GLN A 150 -24.76 -4.33 -2.52
CA GLN A 150 -25.97 -3.62 -2.08
C GLN A 150 -27.14 -3.84 -3.04
N MET A 151 -26.89 -3.92 -4.35
CA MET A 151 -27.94 -4.26 -5.33
C MET A 151 -28.47 -5.68 -5.10
N LYS A 152 -27.59 -6.64 -4.82
CA LYS A 152 -28.01 -8.01 -4.48
C LYS A 152 -28.91 -8.01 -3.24
N ILE A 153 -28.56 -7.24 -2.20
CA ILE A 153 -29.40 -7.10 -1.01
C ILE A 153 -30.75 -6.48 -1.37
N ALA A 154 -30.76 -5.42 -2.18
CA ALA A 154 -31.99 -4.76 -2.61
C ALA A 154 -32.94 -5.68 -3.39
N ILE A 155 -32.40 -6.65 -4.14
CA ILE A 155 -33.18 -7.66 -4.88
C ILE A 155 -33.67 -8.80 -3.97
N LEU A 156 -32.85 -9.21 -2.98
CA LEU A 156 -33.12 -10.37 -2.14
C LEU A 156 -33.93 -10.06 -0.87
N LYS A 157 -34.05 -8.78 -0.50
CA LYS A 157 -34.76 -8.30 0.68
C LYS A 157 -36.03 -7.57 0.28
N ASP A 158 -36.93 -7.40 1.24
CA ASP A 158 -38.19 -6.69 1.06
C ASP A 158 -38.25 -5.41 1.93
N GLY A 159 -39.18 -4.52 1.57
CA GLY A 159 -39.56 -3.38 2.40
C GLY A 159 -38.41 -2.41 2.68
N ALA A 160 -38.24 -2.03 3.95
CA ALA A 160 -37.28 -1.01 4.34
C ALA A 160 -35.81 -1.41 4.09
N GLU A 161 -35.47 -2.69 4.27
CA GLU A 161 -34.10 -3.18 4.02
C GLU A 161 -33.73 -3.05 2.54
N ALA A 162 -34.66 -3.36 1.64
CA ALA A 162 -34.47 -3.23 0.20
C ALA A 162 -34.23 -1.78 -0.22
N MET A 163 -35.05 -0.85 0.30
CA MET A 163 -34.92 0.58 0.01
C MET A 163 -33.60 1.17 0.51
N VAL A 164 -33.17 0.79 1.73
CA VAL A 164 -31.88 1.24 2.28
C VAL A 164 -30.72 0.73 1.42
N ALA A 165 -30.75 -0.54 1.02
CA ALA A 165 -29.73 -1.13 0.16
C ALA A 165 -29.71 -0.50 -1.23
N GLN A 166 -30.87 -0.20 -1.83
CA GLN A 166 -30.96 0.49 -3.11
C GLN A 166 -30.35 1.90 -3.03
N ASN A 167 -30.70 2.67 -2.00
CA ASN A 167 -30.11 4.00 -1.78
C ASN A 167 -28.59 3.92 -1.60
N ARG A 168 -28.11 2.89 -0.89
CA ARG A 168 -26.66 2.70 -0.69
C ARG A 168 -25.96 2.29 -1.99
N ASN A 169 -26.56 1.42 -2.79
CA ASN A 169 -26.08 1.07 -4.13
C ASN A 169 -25.92 2.33 -4.99
N TYR A 170 -26.95 3.19 -5.02
CA TYR A 170 -26.92 4.43 -5.80
C TYR A 170 -25.75 5.33 -5.36
N GLN A 171 -25.60 5.58 -4.05
CA GLN A 171 -24.52 6.41 -3.51
C GLN A 171 -23.12 5.86 -3.88
N LEU A 172 -22.91 4.55 -3.76
CA LEU A 172 -21.62 3.93 -4.07
C LEU A 172 -21.30 3.99 -5.57
N SER A 173 -22.31 3.75 -6.42
CA SER A 173 -22.17 3.83 -7.87
C SER A 173 -21.86 5.28 -8.31
N GLU A 174 -22.57 6.26 -7.75
CA GLU A 174 -22.32 7.68 -8.02
C GLU A 174 -20.89 8.09 -7.60
N GLN A 175 -20.40 7.61 -6.45
CA GLN A 175 -19.01 7.84 -6.04
C GLN A 175 -18.01 7.24 -7.02
N ALA A 176 -18.23 6.00 -7.48
CA ALA A 176 -17.38 5.34 -8.46
C ALA A 176 -17.35 6.11 -9.79
N ASP A 177 -18.52 6.50 -10.29
CA ASP A 177 -18.66 7.28 -11.52
C ASP A 177 -17.98 8.64 -11.43
N ASN A 178 -18.10 9.32 -10.29
CA ASN A 178 -17.45 10.61 -10.06
C ASN A 178 -15.93 10.49 -10.05
N LEU A 179 -15.39 9.41 -9.46
CA LEU A 179 -13.96 9.10 -9.53
C LEU A 179 -13.52 8.77 -10.96
N GLU A 180 -14.28 7.98 -11.71
CA GLU A 180 -13.94 7.64 -13.09
C GLU A 180 -13.96 8.88 -14.00
N LYS A 181 -14.90 9.80 -13.80
CA LYS A 181 -14.91 11.11 -14.48
C LYS A 181 -13.69 11.94 -14.12
N ALA A 182 -13.35 12.05 -12.84
CA ALA A 182 -12.20 12.84 -12.40
C ALA A 182 -10.86 12.27 -12.86
N LYS A 183 -10.76 10.95 -12.98
CA LYS A 183 -9.61 10.24 -13.57
C LYS A 183 -9.38 10.61 -15.04
N ARG A 184 -10.42 11.06 -15.75
CA ARG A 184 -10.39 11.53 -17.15
C ARG A 184 -10.32 13.04 -17.28
N ASP A 185 -10.17 13.76 -16.16
CA ASP A 185 -10.08 15.22 -16.20
C ASP A 185 -8.78 15.68 -16.89
N PRO A 186 -8.79 16.77 -17.68
CA PRO A 186 -7.58 17.29 -18.34
C PRO A 186 -6.42 17.58 -17.39
N SER A 187 -6.67 17.92 -16.11
CA SER A 187 -5.61 18.11 -15.11
C SER A 187 -4.91 16.81 -14.73
N ILE A 188 -5.54 15.64 -14.92
CA ILE A 188 -4.97 14.31 -14.74
C ILE A 188 -4.40 13.78 -16.06
N GLU A 189 -5.17 13.84 -17.15
CA GLU A 189 -4.75 13.25 -18.43
C GLU A 189 -3.46 13.91 -18.93
N ASN A 190 -3.38 15.24 -18.93
CA ASN A 190 -2.20 15.97 -19.38
C ASN A 190 -1.06 16.00 -18.33
N TRP A 191 -1.24 15.41 -17.16
CA TRP A 191 -0.26 15.47 -16.08
C TRP A 191 0.98 14.63 -16.43
N GLY A 192 2.16 15.25 -16.36
CA GLY A 192 3.44 14.58 -16.59
C GLY A 192 3.65 14.18 -18.05
N GLU A 193 2.99 14.86 -18.99
CA GLU A 193 3.19 14.69 -20.44
C GLU A 193 4.23 15.65 -21.04
N LYS A 194 4.75 16.60 -20.24
CA LYS A 194 5.75 17.60 -20.64
C LYS A 194 6.83 17.71 -19.59
#